data_AF-A0AAN8BA92-F1
#
_entry.id   AF-A0AAN8BA92-F1
#
_cell.length_a   1.000
_cell.length_b   1.000
_cell.length_c   1.000
_cell.angle_alpha   90.00
_cell.angle_beta   90.00
_cell.angle_gamma   90.00
#
_symmetry.space_group_name_H-M   'P 1'
#
loop_
_entity.id
_entity.type
_entity.pdbx_description
1 polymer ?
#
loop_
_entity_poly.entity_id
_entity_poly.type
_entity_poly.pdbx_seq_one_letter_code
_entity_poly.pdbx_strand_id
1 'polypeptide(L)'
;MEEYDWGEFAVITSLLPGYDTFVDIVQSYTDTSYFLWNLQDVLSLEMSVGSNDARTKRMLQQVDSQVLMAYCSYEEAQYLFQQAAEVGLLGPGYIWIIPSQAVGNPDSPPPASFPIGVIGVITDQWRKSLRQRVREGVAIVAQGAESFKKLYGFIPEGQGDCTKLAKHSDNNTLFRHMLNVTWERKDLSFNNQGFLTNPSMVLVALDRDRLWDKVGTFSRGILQVRYPVWPRYGSFLEQVSDDRHLTVATLEEHPFVMVENVDPGTGTCVRNTVPCRRQSNQTGRYAKQR
;
A
#
# COMPACT_ATOMS: atom_id res chain seq x y z
N MET A 1 -4.42 7.44 2.65
CA MET A 1 -5.44 8.37 2.12
C MET A 1 -6.04 9.17 3.26
N GLU A 2 -6.63 8.52 4.28
CA GLU A 2 -7.08 9.16 5.52
C GLU A 2 -6.02 10.10 6.15
N GLU A 3 -4.80 9.61 6.35
CA GLU A 3 -3.69 10.38 6.95
C GLU A 3 -3.32 11.68 6.18
N TYR A 4 -3.64 11.75 4.89
CA TYR A 4 -3.39 12.92 4.04
C TYR A 4 -4.66 13.68 3.66
N ASP A 5 -5.80 13.31 4.26
CA ASP A 5 -7.12 13.89 3.98
C ASP A 5 -7.52 13.84 2.49
N TRP A 6 -7.13 12.75 1.80
CA TRP A 6 -7.57 12.51 0.42
C TRP A 6 -8.91 11.81 0.40
N GLY A 7 -9.98 12.61 0.35
CA GLY A 7 -11.36 12.14 0.30
C GLY A 7 -11.82 11.67 -1.08
N GLU A 8 -11.36 12.30 -2.16
CA GLU A 8 -11.82 12.03 -3.52
C GLU A 8 -10.74 11.32 -4.34
N PHE A 9 -11.11 10.23 -5.02
CA PHE A 9 -10.18 9.43 -5.80
C PHE A 9 -10.87 8.64 -6.90
N ALA A 10 -10.07 8.18 -7.87
CA ALA A 10 -10.50 7.24 -8.91
C ALA A 10 -9.66 5.96 -8.87
N VAL A 11 -10.26 4.86 -9.33
CA VAL A 11 -9.61 3.56 -9.47
C VAL A 11 -9.45 3.23 -10.94
N ILE A 12 -8.22 2.87 -11.33
CA ILE A 12 -7.89 2.43 -12.69
C ILE A 12 -7.40 0.99 -12.58
N THR A 13 -8.03 0.05 -13.29
CA THR A 13 -7.60 -1.34 -13.29
C THR A 13 -7.22 -1.80 -14.68
N SER A 14 -6.27 -2.72 -14.78
CA SER A 14 -6.18 -3.58 -15.96
C SER A 14 -7.21 -4.72 -15.88
N LEU A 15 -7.16 -5.66 -16.83
CA LEU A 15 -7.93 -6.91 -16.79
C LEU A 15 -7.17 -8.04 -16.07
N LEU A 16 -6.20 -7.69 -15.22
CA LEU A 16 -5.44 -8.63 -14.42
C LEU A 16 -6.36 -9.43 -13.47
N PRO A 17 -6.18 -10.75 -13.30
CA PRO A 17 -7.01 -11.55 -12.41
C PRO A 17 -7.10 -10.96 -11.00
N GLY A 18 -8.33 -10.78 -10.50
CA GLY A 18 -8.61 -10.17 -9.19
C GLY A 18 -8.92 -8.67 -9.23
N TYR A 19 -8.96 -8.04 -10.41
CA TYR A 19 -9.32 -6.62 -10.55
C TYR A 19 -10.74 -6.30 -10.06
N ASP A 20 -11.69 -7.20 -10.30
CA ASP A 20 -13.08 -7.11 -9.84
C ASP A 20 -13.16 -7.16 -8.31
N THR A 21 -12.48 -8.15 -7.72
CA THR A 21 -12.37 -8.30 -6.26
C THR A 21 -11.69 -7.08 -5.63
N PHE A 22 -10.70 -6.50 -6.30
CA PHE A 22 -10.04 -5.28 -5.84
C PHE A 22 -11.01 -4.10 -5.80
N VAL A 23 -11.78 -3.88 -6.87
CA VAL A 23 -12.81 -2.82 -6.93
C VAL A 23 -13.87 -3.03 -5.84
N ASP A 24 -14.38 -4.25 -5.67
CA ASP A 24 -15.39 -4.59 -4.66
C ASP A 24 -14.88 -4.30 -3.24
N ILE A 25 -13.62 -4.64 -2.95
CA ILE A 25 -13.00 -4.33 -1.66
C ILE A 25 -12.93 -2.81 -1.44
N VAL A 26 -12.47 -2.06 -2.45
CA VAL A 26 -12.39 -0.59 -2.36
C VAL A 26 -13.77 0.02 -2.09
N GLN A 27 -14.80 -0.42 -2.83
CA GLN A 27 -16.18 0.04 -2.66
C GLN A 27 -16.75 -0.30 -1.27
N SER A 28 -16.49 -1.51 -0.78
CA SER A 28 -16.88 -1.91 0.58
C SER A 28 -16.27 -1.01 1.66
N TYR A 29 -14.99 -0.64 1.50
CA TYR A 29 -14.35 0.31 2.42
C TYR A 29 -14.90 1.73 2.29
N THR A 30 -15.30 2.20 1.10
CA THR A 30 -15.94 3.52 0.96
C THR A 30 -17.33 3.54 1.59
N ASP A 31 -18.11 2.48 1.48
CA ASP A 31 -19.49 2.41 1.99
C ASP A 31 -19.56 2.28 3.52
N THR A 32 -18.57 1.59 4.12
CA THR A 32 -18.54 1.29 5.57
C THR A 32 -17.75 2.31 6.39
N SER A 33 -16.99 3.19 5.72
CA SER A 33 -16.14 4.15 6.40
C SER A 33 -16.94 5.31 6.98
N TYR A 34 -16.59 5.72 8.21
CA TYR A 34 -17.03 7.00 8.76
C TYR A 34 -16.37 8.20 8.05
N PHE A 35 -15.27 7.96 7.34
CA PHE A 35 -14.65 8.94 6.46
C PHE A 35 -15.43 8.99 5.15
N LEU A 36 -15.80 10.19 4.71
CA LEU A 36 -16.50 10.42 3.44
C LEU A 36 -15.56 10.26 2.24
N TRP A 37 -15.01 9.05 2.07
CA TRP A 37 -14.31 8.71 0.86
C TRP A 37 -15.31 8.63 -0.30
N ASN A 38 -15.00 9.36 -1.36
CA ASN A 38 -15.81 9.45 -2.55
C ASN A 38 -15.03 8.85 -3.73
N LEU A 39 -15.42 7.64 -4.10
CA LEU A 39 -14.93 6.98 -5.31
C LEU A 39 -15.65 7.60 -6.51
N GLN A 40 -14.96 8.48 -7.23
CA GLN A 40 -15.52 9.24 -8.35
C GLN A 40 -15.71 8.36 -9.59
N ASP A 41 -14.67 7.59 -9.93
CA ASP A 41 -14.65 6.78 -11.15
C ASP A 41 -13.94 5.45 -10.95
N VAL A 42 -14.39 4.46 -11.72
CA VAL A 42 -13.72 3.17 -11.90
C VAL A 42 -13.52 2.91 -13.39
N LEU A 43 -12.26 2.83 -13.82
CA LEU A 43 -11.88 2.61 -15.21
C LEU A 43 -11.15 1.29 -15.36
N SER A 44 -11.73 0.35 -16.12
CA SER A 44 -11.04 -0.89 -16.49
C SER A 44 -10.52 -0.80 -17.92
N LEU A 45 -9.20 -0.93 -18.08
CA LEU A 45 -8.47 -0.72 -19.32
C LEU A 45 -7.81 -2.01 -19.81
N GLU A 46 -7.80 -2.21 -21.12
CA GLU A 46 -7.03 -3.28 -21.74
C GLU A 46 -5.60 -2.77 -22.01
N MET A 47 -4.62 -3.26 -21.24
CA MET A 47 -3.23 -2.76 -21.25
C MET A 47 -2.25 -3.70 -21.96
N SER A 48 -2.70 -4.35 -23.04
CA SER A 48 -1.93 -5.36 -23.79
C SER A 48 -1.21 -4.77 -25.02
N VAL A 49 -0.22 -5.52 -25.54
CA VAL A 49 0.47 -5.19 -26.80
C VAL A 49 -0.54 -5.31 -27.96
N GLY A 50 -0.87 -4.18 -28.60
CA GLY A 50 -1.91 -4.10 -29.64
C GLY A 50 -3.23 -3.48 -29.17
N SER A 51 -3.30 -3.03 -27.91
CA SER A 51 -4.41 -2.23 -27.39
C SER A 51 -4.60 -0.92 -28.18
N ASN A 52 -5.84 -0.43 -28.19
CA ASN A 52 -6.17 0.81 -28.88
C ASN A 52 -5.81 2.01 -28.00
N ASP A 53 -4.58 2.51 -28.15
CA ASP A 53 -4.06 3.69 -27.43
C ASP A 53 -5.03 4.88 -27.46
N ALA A 54 -5.71 5.11 -28.58
CA ALA A 54 -6.67 6.22 -28.68
C ALA A 54 -7.90 6.03 -27.78
N ARG A 55 -8.35 4.79 -27.58
CA ARG A 55 -9.42 4.47 -26.63
C ARG A 55 -8.93 4.66 -25.19
N THR A 56 -7.75 4.12 -24.86
CA THR A 56 -7.15 4.24 -23.54
C THR A 56 -6.97 5.71 -23.15
N LYS A 57 -6.38 6.53 -24.02
CA LYS A 57 -6.20 7.97 -23.81
C LYS A 57 -7.53 8.69 -23.60
N ARG A 58 -8.56 8.39 -24.40
CA ARG A 58 -9.90 9.00 -24.23
C ARG A 58 -10.52 8.66 -22.88
N MET A 59 -10.36 7.42 -22.40
CA MET A 59 -10.85 7.03 -21.08
C MET A 59 -10.07 7.73 -19.97
N LEU A 60 -8.74 7.83 -20.10
CA LEU A 60 -7.91 8.56 -19.13
C LEU A 60 -8.22 10.07 -19.10
N GLN A 61 -8.58 10.67 -20.23
CA GLN A 61 -8.99 12.09 -20.30
C GLN A 61 -10.29 12.41 -19.56
N GLN A 62 -11.08 11.40 -19.20
CA GLN A 62 -12.32 11.56 -18.43
C GLN A 62 -12.07 11.59 -16.92
N VAL A 63 -10.83 11.34 -16.48
CA VAL A 63 -10.47 11.30 -15.06
C VAL A 63 -10.30 12.71 -14.52
N ASP A 64 -11.18 13.09 -13.60
CA ASP A 64 -11.11 14.41 -12.92
C ASP A 64 -10.50 14.33 -11.50
N SER A 65 -10.27 13.12 -10.98
CA SER A 65 -9.73 12.93 -9.62
C SER A 65 -8.22 13.20 -9.53
N GLN A 66 -7.81 13.86 -8.45
CA GLN A 66 -6.38 14.09 -8.16
C GLN A 66 -5.67 12.81 -7.67
N VAL A 67 -6.37 11.97 -6.91
CA VAL A 67 -5.80 10.73 -6.37
C VAL A 67 -6.24 9.55 -7.22
N LEU A 68 -5.27 8.79 -7.71
CA LEU A 68 -5.44 7.72 -8.69
C LEU A 68 -4.85 6.43 -8.14
N MET A 69 -5.70 5.43 -7.92
CA MET A 69 -5.28 4.10 -7.49
C MET A 69 -5.24 3.17 -8.69
N ALA A 70 -4.08 2.58 -9.01
CA ALA A 70 -3.94 1.70 -10.15
C ALA A 70 -3.70 0.24 -9.75
N TYR A 71 -4.55 -0.67 -10.23
CA TYR A 71 -4.38 -2.13 -10.06
C TYR A 71 -4.01 -2.77 -11.39
N CYS A 72 -2.75 -3.17 -11.54
CA CYS A 72 -2.20 -3.76 -12.77
C CYS A 72 -0.89 -4.50 -12.49
N SER A 73 -0.36 -5.21 -13.49
CA SER A 73 0.99 -5.80 -13.43
C SER A 73 2.08 -4.74 -13.54
N TYR A 74 3.33 -5.14 -13.29
CA TYR A 74 4.50 -4.26 -13.47
C TYR A 74 4.64 -3.77 -14.92
N GLU A 75 4.42 -4.65 -15.91
CA GLU A 75 4.49 -4.33 -17.34
C GLU A 75 3.31 -3.44 -17.77
N GLU A 76 2.10 -3.75 -17.28
CA GLU A 76 0.90 -2.95 -17.54
C GLU A 76 1.00 -1.55 -16.93
N ALA A 77 1.58 -1.42 -15.74
CA ALA A 77 1.85 -0.12 -15.10
C ALA A 77 2.78 0.74 -15.97
N GLN A 78 3.78 0.13 -16.63
CA GLN A 78 4.65 0.87 -17.55
C GLN A 78 3.87 1.43 -18.74
N TYR A 79 2.99 0.63 -19.34
CA TYR A 79 2.11 1.07 -20.42
C TYR A 79 1.13 2.15 -19.93
N LEU A 80 0.47 1.93 -18.80
CA LEU A 80 -0.48 2.88 -18.21
C LEU A 80 0.18 4.25 -17.98
N PHE A 81 1.35 4.28 -17.36
CA PHE A 81 2.02 5.55 -17.11
C PHE A 81 2.52 6.23 -18.39
N GLN A 82 2.90 5.49 -19.43
CA GLN A 82 3.20 6.09 -20.74
C GLN A 82 1.97 6.78 -21.32
N GLN A 83 0.80 6.12 -21.30
CA GLN A 83 -0.44 6.72 -21.80
C GLN A 83 -0.90 7.90 -20.94
N ALA A 84 -0.78 7.78 -19.60
CA ALA A 84 -1.11 8.83 -18.64
C ALA A 84 -0.21 10.07 -18.80
N ALA A 85 1.06 9.89 -19.18
CA ALA A 85 1.99 10.98 -19.48
C ALA A 85 1.48 11.83 -20.65
N GLU A 86 1.01 11.19 -21.72
CA GLU A 86 0.51 11.87 -22.91
C GLU A 86 -0.76 12.69 -22.68
N VAL A 87 -1.57 12.31 -21.68
CA VAL A 87 -2.79 13.04 -21.31
C VAL A 87 -2.60 13.96 -20.10
N GLY A 88 -1.37 14.08 -19.57
CA GLY A 88 -1.04 15.03 -18.50
C GLY A 88 -1.41 14.58 -17.08
N LEU A 89 -1.74 13.30 -16.87
CA LEU A 89 -2.10 12.74 -15.56
C LEU A 89 -0.89 12.42 -14.66
N LEU A 90 0.34 12.72 -15.10
CA LEU A 90 1.56 12.54 -14.29
C LEU A 90 2.06 13.85 -13.65
N GLY A 91 1.28 14.93 -13.80
CA GLY A 91 1.63 16.25 -13.27
C GLY A 91 1.58 16.34 -11.74
N PRO A 92 1.96 17.50 -11.17
CA PRO A 92 2.10 17.71 -9.72
C PRO A 92 0.79 17.68 -8.93
N GLY A 93 -0.35 17.79 -9.63
CA GLY A 93 -1.68 17.69 -9.05
C GLY A 93 -2.21 16.27 -8.94
N TYR A 94 -1.46 15.27 -9.44
CA TYR A 94 -1.88 13.88 -9.46
C TYR A 94 -1.03 13.02 -8.53
N ILE A 95 -1.71 12.18 -7.75
CA ILE A 95 -1.11 11.28 -6.78
C ILE A 95 -1.46 9.86 -7.18
N TRP A 96 -0.45 9.09 -7.56
CA TRP A 96 -0.62 7.70 -7.97
C TRP A 96 -0.30 6.74 -6.82
N ILE A 97 -1.18 5.77 -6.58
CA ILE A 97 -1.01 4.70 -5.60
C ILE A 97 -1.09 3.36 -6.31
N ILE A 98 -0.09 2.49 -6.10
CA ILE A 98 0.02 1.19 -6.77
C ILE A 98 0.31 0.05 -5.77
N PRO A 99 -0.23 -1.16 -6.00
CA PRO A 99 0.05 -2.33 -5.17
C PRO A 99 1.43 -2.90 -5.45
N SER A 100 1.88 -3.83 -4.60
CA SER A 100 3.22 -4.41 -4.67
C SER A 100 3.57 -5.05 -6.01
N GLN A 101 2.58 -5.59 -6.72
CA GLN A 101 2.79 -6.22 -8.02
C GLN A 101 3.16 -5.20 -9.11
N ALA A 102 2.53 -4.03 -9.11
CA ALA A 102 2.86 -2.95 -10.03
C ALA A 102 4.18 -2.27 -9.68
N VAL A 103 4.61 -2.29 -8.41
CA VAL A 103 5.95 -1.83 -8.01
C VAL A 103 7.05 -2.73 -8.57
N GLY A 104 6.80 -4.05 -8.65
CA GLY A 104 7.78 -5.02 -9.14
C GLY A 104 8.92 -5.26 -8.14
N ASN A 105 10.15 -5.33 -8.64
CA ASN A 105 11.35 -5.48 -7.79
C ASN A 105 11.95 -4.10 -7.46
N PRO A 106 11.82 -3.60 -6.22
CA PRO A 106 12.30 -2.26 -5.89
C PRO A 106 13.84 -2.16 -5.78
N ASP A 107 14.56 -3.30 -5.80
CA ASP A 107 16.04 -3.31 -5.91
C ASP A 107 16.51 -3.11 -7.37
N SER A 108 15.61 -3.22 -8.34
CA SER A 108 15.91 -2.96 -9.75
C SER A 108 15.60 -1.50 -10.09
N PRO A 109 16.34 -0.88 -11.03
CA PRO A 109 16.05 0.48 -11.46
C PRO A 109 14.61 0.56 -12.00
N PRO A 110 13.78 1.48 -11.49
CA PRO A 110 12.39 1.59 -11.91
C PRO A 110 12.28 2.07 -13.37
N PRO A 111 11.23 1.68 -14.10
CA PRO A 111 11.06 2.05 -15.51
C PRO A 111 10.95 3.55 -15.68
N ALA A 112 11.45 4.09 -16.79
CA ALA A 112 11.45 5.52 -17.09
C ALA A 112 10.04 6.16 -17.06
N SER A 113 9.01 5.36 -17.37
CA SER A 113 7.61 5.80 -17.40
C SER A 113 7.00 6.05 -16.03
N PHE A 114 7.54 5.48 -14.95
CA PHE A 114 6.98 5.67 -13.61
C PHE A 114 7.15 7.14 -13.19
N PRO A 115 6.07 7.82 -12.74
CA PRO A 115 6.15 9.20 -12.32
C PRO A 115 6.85 9.32 -10.97
N ILE A 116 7.62 10.39 -10.78
CA ILE A 116 8.16 10.73 -9.46
C ILE A 116 6.99 10.93 -8.49
N GLY A 117 7.14 10.49 -7.25
CA GLY A 117 6.11 10.60 -6.22
C GLY A 117 5.04 9.51 -6.26
N VAL A 118 5.07 8.56 -7.21
CA VAL A 118 4.19 7.38 -7.16
C VAL A 118 4.41 6.62 -5.86
N ILE A 119 3.32 6.29 -5.18
CA ILE A 119 3.33 5.55 -3.91
C ILE A 119 3.08 4.07 -4.18
N GLY A 120 4.04 3.24 -3.81
CA GLY A 120 3.92 1.79 -3.78
C GLY A 120 3.60 1.27 -2.39
N VAL A 121 2.68 0.32 -2.29
CA VAL A 121 2.43 -0.44 -1.06
C VAL A 121 3.01 -1.84 -1.21
N ILE A 122 4.09 -2.12 -0.49
CA ILE A 122 4.81 -3.39 -0.55
C ILE A 122 4.83 -4.10 0.80
N THR A 123 5.07 -5.40 0.81
CA THR A 123 5.27 -6.14 2.07
C THR A 123 6.65 -5.84 2.66
N ASP A 124 6.78 -5.89 3.98
CA ASP A 124 8.07 -5.72 4.68
C ASP A 124 9.12 -6.78 4.29
N GLN A 125 8.66 -7.87 3.68
CA GLN A 125 9.44 -8.98 3.17
C GLN A 125 10.49 -8.54 2.13
N TRP A 126 10.28 -7.42 1.45
CA TRP A 126 11.28 -6.86 0.54
C TRP A 126 12.60 -6.54 1.26
N ARG A 127 12.55 -6.10 2.53
CA ARG A 127 13.77 -5.84 3.32
C ARG A 127 14.50 -7.11 3.74
N LYS A 128 13.88 -8.29 3.56
CA LYS A 128 14.49 -9.57 3.91
C LYS A 128 15.25 -10.14 2.72
N SER A 129 16.50 -10.54 2.98
CA SER A 129 17.28 -11.30 2.03
C SER A 129 16.53 -12.56 1.57
N LEU A 130 16.79 -13.01 0.35
CA LEU A 130 16.24 -14.27 -0.17
C LEU A 130 16.50 -15.42 0.81
N ARG A 131 17.71 -15.49 1.38
CA ARG A 131 18.08 -16.51 2.38
C ARG A 131 17.15 -16.51 3.59
N GLN A 132 16.79 -15.33 4.10
CA GLN A 132 15.88 -15.22 5.24
C GLN A 132 14.46 -15.67 4.87
N ARG A 133 13.97 -15.26 3.70
CA ARG A 133 12.65 -15.67 3.19
C ARG A 133 12.55 -17.19 2.99
N VAL A 134 13.59 -17.80 2.42
CA VAL A 134 13.69 -19.26 2.26
C VAL A 134 13.70 -19.95 3.62
N ARG A 135 14.46 -19.43 4.59
CA ARG A 135 14.50 -19.99 5.96
C ARG A 135 13.12 -19.98 6.63
N GLU A 136 12.39 -18.87 6.52
CA GLU A 136 11.02 -18.74 7.05
C GLU A 136 10.05 -19.68 6.30
N GLY A 137 10.16 -19.82 4.97
CA GLY A 137 9.39 -20.78 4.17
C GLY A 137 9.62 -22.24 4.55
N VAL A 138 10.89 -22.64 4.74
CA VAL A 138 11.24 -23.99 5.21
C VAL A 138 10.71 -24.22 6.63
N ALA A 139 10.75 -23.20 7.49
CA ALA A 139 10.20 -23.30 8.83
C ALA A 139 8.69 -23.57 8.83
N ILE A 140 7.92 -22.92 7.94
CA ILE A 140 6.47 -23.17 7.79
C ILE A 140 6.20 -24.65 7.47
N VAL A 141 6.90 -25.19 6.47
CA VAL A 141 6.73 -26.58 6.06
C VAL A 141 7.16 -27.55 7.16
N ALA A 142 8.31 -27.30 7.80
CA ALA A 142 8.84 -28.15 8.86
C ALA A 142 7.94 -28.16 10.10
N GLN A 143 7.45 -27.00 10.54
CA GLN A 143 6.51 -26.88 11.66
C GLN A 143 5.16 -27.53 11.33
N GLY A 144 4.66 -27.36 10.10
CA GLY A 144 3.45 -28.04 9.63
C GLY A 144 3.60 -29.56 9.67
N ALA A 145 4.75 -30.09 9.20
CA ALA A 145 5.04 -31.52 9.24
C ALA A 145 5.21 -32.06 10.67
N GLU A 146 5.85 -31.30 11.56
CA GLU A 146 5.96 -31.65 12.97
C GLU A 146 4.59 -31.69 13.66
N SER A 147 3.76 -30.68 13.43
CA SER A 147 2.38 -30.59 13.92
C SER A 147 1.52 -31.76 13.41
N PHE A 148 1.63 -32.08 12.12
CA PHE A 148 0.94 -33.23 11.53
C PHE A 148 1.39 -34.55 12.16
N LYS A 149 2.72 -34.77 12.30
CA LYS A 149 3.28 -35.99 12.91
C LYS A 149 2.84 -36.15 14.35
N LYS A 150 2.76 -35.06 15.12
CA LYS A 150 2.26 -35.08 16.50
C LYS A 150 0.81 -35.57 16.58
N LEU A 151 -0.02 -35.20 15.60
CA LEU A 151 -1.44 -35.58 15.59
C LEU A 151 -1.69 -36.98 15.03
N TYR A 152 -0.98 -37.38 13.97
CA TYR A 152 -1.25 -38.63 13.23
C TYR A 152 -0.20 -39.72 13.39
N GLY A 153 0.95 -39.44 14.00
CA GLY A 153 2.03 -40.41 14.23
C GLY A 153 2.96 -40.66 13.04
N PHE A 154 2.65 -40.12 11.86
CA PHE A 154 3.47 -40.24 10.64
C PHE A 154 3.58 -38.91 9.89
N ILE A 155 4.51 -38.82 8.92
CA ILE A 155 4.62 -37.68 7.99
C ILE A 155 4.09 -38.13 6.63
N PRO A 156 3.25 -37.34 5.93
CA PRO A 156 2.75 -37.71 4.61
C PRO A 156 3.90 -37.88 3.61
N GLU A 157 3.83 -38.95 2.81
CA GLU A 157 4.78 -39.13 1.72
C GLU A 157 4.46 -38.14 0.58
N GLY A 158 5.51 -37.47 0.08
CA GLY A 158 5.38 -36.58 -1.07
C GLY A 158 5.17 -37.37 -2.36
N GLN A 159 4.30 -36.89 -3.24
CA GLN A 159 4.20 -37.42 -4.59
C GLN A 159 5.23 -36.71 -5.47
N GLY A 160 6.16 -37.48 -6.06
CA GLY A 160 7.22 -36.96 -6.93
C GLY A 160 6.89 -37.00 -8.43
N ASP A 161 5.70 -37.46 -8.80
CA ASP A 161 5.33 -37.74 -10.19
C ASP A 161 4.03 -37.01 -10.56
N CYS A 162 4.15 -35.97 -11.38
CA CYS A 162 3.03 -35.14 -11.83
C CYS A 162 2.11 -35.85 -12.85
N THR A 163 2.51 -37.02 -13.37
CA THR A 163 1.72 -37.78 -14.35
C THR A 163 0.65 -38.64 -13.70
N LYS A 164 0.80 -38.94 -12.40
CA LYS A 164 -0.16 -39.71 -11.64
C LYS A 164 -1.16 -38.78 -10.99
N LEU A 165 -2.45 -39.10 -11.16
CA LEU A 165 -3.52 -38.43 -10.43
C LEU A 165 -3.25 -38.57 -8.93
N ALA A 166 -3.16 -37.43 -8.24
CA ALA A 166 -3.01 -37.40 -6.80
C ALA A 166 -4.17 -38.18 -6.17
N LYS A 167 -3.85 -39.15 -5.32
CA LYS A 167 -4.86 -39.76 -4.44
C LYS A 167 -5.29 -38.65 -3.48
N HIS A 168 -6.45 -38.06 -3.71
CA HIS A 168 -7.01 -37.09 -2.77
C HIS A 168 -7.14 -37.76 -1.40
N SER A 169 -6.31 -37.32 -0.44
CA SER A 169 -6.43 -37.75 0.95
C SER A 169 -7.66 -37.05 1.52
N ASP A 170 -8.68 -37.85 1.83
CA ASP A 170 -10.05 -37.36 2.00
C ASP A 170 -10.30 -36.47 3.22
N ASN A 171 -9.34 -36.16 4.10
CA ASN A 171 -9.58 -35.16 5.15
C ASN A 171 -8.34 -34.58 5.84
N ASN A 172 -7.18 -35.24 5.79
CA ASN A 172 -6.03 -34.82 6.61
C ASN A 172 -4.91 -34.28 5.72
N THR A 173 -5.05 -33.02 5.30
CA THR A 173 -4.04 -32.36 4.48
C THR A 173 -3.00 -31.69 5.36
N LEU A 174 -1.71 -31.90 5.03
CA LEU A 174 -0.58 -31.18 5.62
C LEU A 174 -0.81 -29.66 5.58
N PHE A 175 -1.49 -29.19 4.54
CA PHE A 175 -1.89 -27.79 4.36
C PHE A 175 -2.55 -27.17 5.59
N ARG A 176 -3.49 -27.86 6.25
CA ARG A 176 -4.15 -27.31 7.45
C ARG A 176 -3.19 -27.05 8.60
N HIS A 177 -2.14 -27.86 8.71
CA HIS A 177 -1.08 -27.69 9.72
C HIS A 177 -0.08 -26.58 9.35
N MET A 178 -0.09 -26.10 8.10
CA MET A 178 0.74 -24.98 7.63
C MET A 178 0.05 -23.61 7.79
N LEU A 179 -1.25 -23.57 8.13
CA LEU A 179 -2.01 -22.32 8.24
C LEU A 179 -1.71 -21.54 9.52
N ASN A 180 -1.49 -22.21 10.65
CA ASN A 180 -1.22 -21.56 11.93
C ASN A 180 0.18 -21.94 12.41
N VAL A 181 1.18 -21.21 11.93
CA VAL A 181 2.59 -21.47 12.24
C VAL A 181 3.21 -20.26 12.91
N THR A 182 3.73 -20.48 14.11
CA THR A 182 4.57 -19.53 14.82
C THR A 182 6.00 -20.06 14.92
N TRP A 183 6.99 -19.26 14.51
CA TRP A 183 8.39 -19.67 14.52
C TRP A 183 9.31 -18.49 14.87
N GLU A 184 10.31 -18.71 15.73
CA GLU A 184 11.20 -17.64 16.26
C GLU A 184 10.42 -16.42 16.81
N ARG A 185 9.30 -16.65 17.50
CA ARG A 185 8.36 -15.62 18.02
C ARG A 185 7.74 -14.72 16.94
N LYS A 186 7.79 -15.13 15.67
CA LYS A 186 7.08 -14.50 14.57
C LYS A 186 5.86 -15.33 14.21
N ASP A 187 4.77 -14.64 13.94
CA ASP A 187 3.59 -15.23 13.35
C ASP A 187 3.78 -15.32 11.83
N LEU A 188 3.70 -16.53 11.29
CA LEU A 188 3.79 -16.84 9.86
C LEU A 188 2.48 -17.46 9.35
N SER A 189 1.37 -17.19 10.04
CA SER A 189 0.07 -17.79 9.74
C SER A 189 -0.57 -17.26 8.46
N PHE A 190 -1.32 -18.11 7.78
CA PHE A 190 -2.05 -17.82 6.55
C PHE A 190 -3.57 -17.86 6.77
N ASN A 191 -4.28 -17.02 6.03
CA ASN A 191 -5.73 -17.07 5.94
C ASN A 191 -6.18 -18.19 4.99
N ASN A 192 -7.50 -18.39 4.89
CA ASN A 192 -8.09 -19.45 4.06
C ASN A 192 -7.85 -19.25 2.54
N GLN A 193 -7.44 -18.06 2.12
CA GLN A 193 -7.10 -17.72 0.73
C GLN A 193 -5.60 -17.91 0.42
N GLY A 194 -4.78 -18.27 1.42
CA GLY A 194 -3.34 -18.49 1.26
C GLY A 194 -2.49 -17.22 1.39
N PHE A 195 -3.05 -16.11 1.87
CA PHE A 195 -2.29 -14.89 2.19
C PHE A 195 -1.90 -14.87 3.67
N LEU A 196 -0.82 -14.15 4.02
CA LEU A 196 -0.45 -13.93 5.43
C LEU A 196 -1.60 -13.24 6.18
N THR A 197 -1.85 -13.67 7.41
CA THR A 197 -2.97 -13.17 8.23
C THR A 197 -2.71 -11.76 8.76
N ASN A 198 -1.47 -11.46 9.15
CA ASN A 198 -1.08 -10.16 9.69
C ASN A 198 0.24 -9.69 9.07
N PRO A 199 0.27 -9.39 7.76
CA PRO A 199 1.48 -8.93 7.10
C PRO A 199 1.81 -7.52 7.56
N SER A 200 3.10 -7.26 7.81
CA SER A 200 3.58 -5.88 7.94
C SER A 200 3.84 -5.32 6.54
N MET A 201 3.35 -4.12 6.28
CA MET A 201 3.49 -3.43 5.00
C MET A 201 4.41 -2.21 5.13
N VAL A 202 4.99 -1.81 4.01
CA VAL A 202 5.86 -0.66 3.88
C VAL A 202 5.33 0.19 2.73
N LEU A 203 5.22 1.49 2.98
CA LEU A 203 4.91 2.46 1.93
C LEU A 203 6.24 2.95 1.37
N VAL A 204 6.40 2.86 0.06
CA VAL A 204 7.54 3.41 -0.69
C VAL A 204 7.05 4.48 -1.65
N ALA A 205 7.88 5.49 -1.90
CA ALA A 205 7.62 6.49 -2.93
C ALA A 205 8.82 6.59 -3.86
N LEU A 206 8.58 6.81 -5.14
CA LEU A 206 9.66 7.04 -6.11
C LEU A 206 10.21 8.46 -5.94
N ASP A 207 11.45 8.60 -5.50
CA ASP A 207 12.09 9.90 -5.29
C ASP A 207 12.62 10.52 -6.59
N ARG A 208 13.20 11.72 -6.50
CA ARG A 208 13.73 12.47 -7.67
C ARG A 208 14.93 11.80 -8.32
N ASP A 209 15.69 11.02 -7.55
CA ASP A 209 16.84 10.25 -8.05
C ASP A 209 16.40 8.90 -8.65
N ARG A 210 15.08 8.67 -8.73
CA ARG A 210 14.43 7.45 -9.20
C ARG A 210 14.78 6.24 -8.35
N LEU A 211 14.88 6.43 -7.05
CA LEU A 211 15.04 5.39 -6.06
C LEU A 211 13.75 5.23 -5.26
N TRP A 212 13.45 3.99 -4.89
CA TRP A 212 12.32 3.71 -4.01
C TRP A 212 12.69 4.07 -2.58
N ASP A 213 12.19 5.20 -2.10
CA ASP A 213 12.40 5.66 -0.74
C ASP A 213 11.28 5.19 0.19
N LYS A 214 11.63 4.75 1.40
CA LYS A 214 10.67 4.29 2.39
C LYS A 214 9.98 5.46 3.07
N VAL A 215 8.68 5.63 2.87
CA VAL A 215 7.90 6.76 3.40
C VAL A 215 6.92 6.37 4.50
N GLY A 216 6.72 5.08 4.75
CA GLY A 216 5.91 4.65 5.88
C GLY A 216 5.99 3.16 6.20
N THR A 217 5.35 2.78 7.30
CA THR A 217 5.14 1.39 7.73
C THR A 217 3.74 1.21 8.27
N PHE A 218 3.12 0.10 7.92
CA PHE A 218 1.88 -0.35 8.52
C PHE A 218 2.12 -1.70 9.21
N SER A 219 1.86 -1.76 10.52
CA SER A 219 2.02 -3.00 11.28
C SER A 219 1.04 -3.01 12.45
N ARG A 220 0.35 -4.14 12.66
CA ARG A 220 -0.59 -4.34 13.78
C ARG A 220 -1.68 -3.25 13.84
N GLY A 221 -2.20 -2.84 12.68
CA GLY A 221 -3.22 -1.80 12.58
C GLY A 221 -2.70 -0.37 12.72
N ILE A 222 -1.40 -0.17 12.98
CA ILE A 222 -0.83 1.17 13.16
C ILE A 222 -0.08 1.56 11.88
N LEU A 223 -0.52 2.67 11.28
CA LEU A 223 0.17 3.34 10.18
C LEU A 223 1.12 4.41 10.76
N GLN A 224 2.39 4.36 10.37
CA GLN A 224 3.38 5.39 10.65
C GLN A 224 3.95 5.89 9.34
N VAL A 225 3.72 7.15 8.99
CA VAL A 225 4.20 7.75 7.75
C VAL A 225 5.03 8.99 8.01
N ARG A 226 5.91 9.30 7.06
CA ARG A 226 6.49 10.63 6.87
C ARG A 226 5.93 11.21 5.58
N TYR A 227 5.82 12.53 5.52
CA TYR A 227 5.42 13.24 4.31
C TYR A 227 6.42 12.93 3.18
N PRO A 228 6.00 12.27 2.09
CA PRO A 228 6.84 12.10 0.91
C PRO A 228 7.01 13.45 0.21
N VAL A 229 8.10 13.59 -0.55
CA VAL A 229 8.29 14.75 -1.42
C VAL A 229 7.35 14.62 -2.61
N TRP A 230 6.30 15.43 -2.64
CA TRP A 230 5.41 15.53 -3.79
C TRP A 230 6.13 16.24 -4.95
N PRO A 231 6.01 15.76 -6.19
CA PRO A 231 6.46 16.53 -7.35
C PRO A 231 5.70 17.85 -7.35
N ARG A 232 6.43 18.97 -7.19
CA ARG A 232 5.89 20.31 -7.38
C ARG A 232 6.54 20.89 -8.61
N TYR A 233 5.74 21.48 -9.50
CA TYR A 233 6.26 22.29 -10.61
C TYR A 233 5.97 23.77 -10.33
N GLY A 234 6.92 24.61 -10.69
CA GLY A 234 6.82 26.05 -10.58
C GLY A 234 5.95 26.61 -11.69
N SER A 235 5.85 27.93 -11.73
CA SER A 235 5.01 28.69 -12.68
C SER A 235 5.28 28.39 -14.17
N PHE A 236 6.42 27.74 -14.49
CA PHE A 236 6.85 27.43 -15.86
C PHE A 236 6.92 25.93 -16.17
N LEU A 237 6.25 25.06 -15.40
CA LEU A 237 6.42 23.60 -15.49
C LEU A 237 7.88 23.16 -15.23
N GLU A 238 8.68 24.01 -14.57
CA GLU A 238 10.00 23.66 -14.05
C GLU A 238 9.85 22.94 -12.71
N GLN A 239 10.56 21.85 -12.51
CA GLN A 239 10.49 21.08 -11.26
C GLN A 239 11.03 21.95 -10.12
N VAL A 240 10.19 22.30 -9.14
CA VAL A 240 10.63 23.14 -8.03
C VAL A 240 11.53 22.29 -7.14
N SER A 241 12.76 22.75 -6.92
CA SER A 241 13.73 22.09 -6.04
C SER A 241 13.36 22.17 -4.55
N ASP A 242 12.25 22.81 -4.22
CA ASP A 242 11.99 23.32 -2.90
C ASP A 242 11.21 22.31 -2.06
N ASP A 243 11.91 21.66 -1.12
CA ASP A 243 11.33 20.78 -0.09
C ASP A 243 10.91 21.57 1.15
N ARG A 244 10.81 22.90 1.07
CA ARG A 244 10.31 23.72 2.19
C ARG A 244 8.85 23.36 2.48
N HIS A 245 8.63 22.80 3.66
CA HIS A 245 7.34 22.73 4.31
C HIS A 245 7.21 23.92 5.26
N LEU A 246 6.07 24.60 5.21
CA LEU A 246 5.76 25.62 6.21
C LEU A 246 5.43 24.91 7.52
N THR A 247 6.19 25.21 8.57
CA THR A 247 5.83 24.79 9.93
C THR A 247 4.94 25.86 10.52
N VAL A 248 3.68 25.51 10.79
CA VAL A 248 2.70 26.41 11.43
C VAL A 248 2.61 26.05 12.91
N ALA A 249 2.76 27.04 13.78
CA ALA A 249 2.54 26.90 15.21
C ALA A 249 1.44 27.87 15.64
N THR A 250 0.53 27.39 16.48
CA THR A 250 -0.60 28.17 17.01
C THR A 250 -0.83 27.84 18.47
N LEU A 251 -1.49 28.75 19.18
CA LEU A 251 -1.99 28.51 20.53
C LEU A 251 -3.43 28.02 20.48
N GLU A 252 -3.85 27.28 21.51
CA GLU A 252 -5.24 26.92 21.72
C GLU A 252 -6.02 28.18 22.14
N GLU A 253 -6.94 28.64 21.30
CA GLU A 253 -7.69 29.87 21.48
C GLU A 253 -9.11 29.71 20.95
N HIS A 254 -10.07 29.49 21.84
CA HIS A 254 -11.47 29.38 21.45
C HIS A 254 -12.03 30.76 21.05
N PRO A 255 -12.77 30.89 19.93
CA PRO A 255 -13.31 29.84 19.06
C PRO A 255 -12.46 29.51 17.82
N PHE A 256 -11.28 30.09 17.68
CA PHE A 256 -10.49 30.06 16.44
C PHE A 256 -9.64 28.79 16.27
N VAL A 257 -9.07 28.29 17.37
CA VAL A 257 -8.21 27.10 17.40
C VAL A 257 -8.61 26.25 18.60
N MET A 258 -9.37 25.19 18.32
CA MET A 258 -9.85 24.23 19.31
C MET A 258 -9.01 22.95 19.20
N VAL A 259 -8.51 22.46 20.33
CA VAL A 259 -7.66 21.26 20.38
C VAL A 259 -8.41 20.16 21.10
N GLU A 260 -8.59 19.03 20.41
CA GLU A 260 -9.24 17.85 20.94
C GLU A 260 -8.27 16.66 20.95
N ASN A 261 -8.55 15.67 21.79
CA ASN A 261 -7.78 14.42 21.78
C ASN A 261 -8.19 13.56 20.59
N VAL A 262 -7.24 12.79 20.06
CA VAL A 262 -7.53 11.78 19.02
C VAL A 262 -8.54 10.75 19.50
N ASP A 263 -9.28 10.16 18.56
CA ASP A 263 -10.27 9.12 18.90
C ASP A 263 -9.55 7.91 19.53
N PRO A 264 -9.97 7.43 20.71
CA PRO A 264 -9.31 6.33 21.40
C PRO A 264 -9.50 4.96 20.72
N GLY A 265 -10.48 4.81 19.83
CA GLY A 265 -10.73 3.57 19.09
C GLY A 265 -9.85 3.44 17.84
N THR A 266 -9.73 4.52 17.06
CA THR A 266 -8.94 4.54 15.81
C THR A 266 -7.51 5.02 16.01
N GLY A 267 -7.25 5.82 17.04
CA GLY A 267 -5.98 6.50 17.24
C GLY A 267 -5.72 7.63 16.23
N THR A 268 -6.74 8.04 15.46
CA THR A 268 -6.66 9.06 14.42
C THR A 268 -7.51 10.29 14.77
N CYS A 269 -7.30 11.39 14.03
CA CYS A 269 -8.05 12.62 14.22
C CYS A 269 -9.49 12.47 13.69
N VAL A 270 -10.46 13.10 14.35
CA VAL A 270 -11.85 13.14 13.90
C VAL A 270 -12.03 14.11 12.73
N ARG A 271 -13.13 14.00 11.99
CA ARG A 271 -13.39 14.81 10.80
C ARG A 271 -13.30 16.32 11.07
N ASN A 272 -12.76 17.07 10.11
CA ASN A 272 -12.51 18.52 10.16
C ASN A 272 -11.48 18.96 11.22
N THR A 273 -10.68 18.03 11.74
CA THR A 273 -9.55 18.35 12.62
C THR A 273 -8.24 18.00 11.94
N VAL A 274 -7.19 18.76 12.22
CA VAL A 274 -5.87 18.56 11.63
C VAL A 274 -4.93 18.01 12.72
N PRO A 275 -4.15 16.94 12.43
CA PRO A 275 -3.18 16.42 13.38
C PRO A 275 -2.19 17.51 13.79
N CYS A 276 -2.07 17.77 15.10
CA CYS A 276 -1.13 18.73 15.65
C CYS A 276 -0.29 18.10 16.77
N ARG A 277 0.96 18.54 16.91
CA ARG A 277 1.86 18.09 17.99
C ARG A 277 1.88 19.13 19.10
N ARG A 278 1.47 18.74 20.30
CA ARG A 278 1.59 19.59 21.49
C ARG A 278 3.04 19.58 21.99
N GLN A 279 3.74 20.71 21.90
CA GLN A 279 5.01 20.85 22.61
C GLN A 279 4.75 20.85 24.12
N SER A 280 5.29 19.85 24.83
CA SER A 280 5.29 19.85 26.29
C SER A 280 6.33 20.86 26.79
N ASN A 281 5.89 21.89 27.49
CA ASN A 281 6.78 22.85 28.15
C ASN A 281 7.68 22.14 29.18
N GLN A 282 8.92 21.84 28.82
CA GLN A 282 10.00 21.71 29.80
C GLN A 282 10.50 23.12 30.19
N THR A 283 9.65 23.88 30.86
CA THR A 283 10.05 25.15 31.50
C THR A 283 9.47 25.21 32.89
N GLY A 284 9.98 24.32 33.75
CA GLY A 284 9.97 24.54 35.19
C GLY A 284 10.95 25.67 35.53
N ARG A 285 10.45 26.90 35.62
CA ARG A 285 10.79 27.95 36.62
C ARG A 285 10.34 29.32 36.11
N TYR A 286 9.33 29.86 36.80
CA TYR A 286 8.91 31.27 36.93
C TYR A 286 10.07 32.28 36.73
N ALA A 287 9.90 33.51 36.23
CA ALA A 287 8.80 34.45 36.41
C ALA A 287 8.86 35.67 35.46
N LYS A 288 7.66 36.25 35.24
CA LYS A 288 7.27 37.65 34.98
C LYS A 288 7.89 38.44 33.82
N GLN A 289 7.00 38.95 32.98
CA GLN A 289 7.11 40.28 32.39
C GLN A 289 5.80 41.05 32.54
N ARG A 290 5.96 42.38 32.64
CA ARG A 290 4.91 43.39 32.79
C ARG A 290 4.30 43.70 31.42
#